data_AF-A0A5P2X0L8-F1
#
_entry.id   AF-A0A5P2X0L8-F1
#
_cell.length_a   1.000
_cell.length_b   1.000
_cell.length_c   1.000
_cell.angle_alpha   90.00
_cell.angle_beta   90.00
_cell.angle_gamma   90.00
#
_symmetry.space_group_name_H-M   'P 1'
#
loop_
_entity.id
_entity.type
_entity.pdbx_description
1 polymer ?
#
loop_
_entity_poly.entity_id
_entity_poly.type
_entity_poly.pdbx_seq_one_letter_code
_entity_poly.pdbx_strand_id
1 'polypeptide(L)' 'MPAYLIVHNERRGEDTLLEDDPLNFELDDGWIVFHDQHGPCYAVPREQVRNIMRIDPQQNDEPDQEGEPDRR' A
#
# COMPACT_ATOMS: atom_id res chain seq x y z
N MET A 1 -9.46 8.59 4.57
CA MET A 1 -8.16 8.40 5.23
C MET A 1 -7.66 7.00 4.94
N PRO A 2 -6.93 6.81 3.83
CA PRO A 2 -6.26 5.55 3.54
C PRO A 2 -5.14 5.25 4.55
N ALA A 3 -4.98 3.97 4.88
CA ALA A 3 -4.01 3.45 5.83
C ALA A 3 -3.28 2.25 5.23
N TYR A 4 -1.94 2.26 5.24
CA TYR A 4 -1.12 1.15 4.76
C TYR A 4 -0.23 0.60 5.87
N LEU A 5 -0.31 -0.72 6.07
CA LEU A 5 0.58 -1.48 6.93
C LEU A 5 1.69 -2.13 6.09
N ILE A 6 2.92 -1.72 6.35
CA ILE A 6 4.13 -2.22 5.71
C ILE A 6 4.78 -3.23 6.66
N VAL A 7 4.77 -4.49 6.23
CA VAL A 7 5.40 -5.60 6.93
C VAL A 7 6.79 -5.81 6.35
N HIS A 8 7.82 -5.78 7.20
CA HIS A 8 9.22 -5.92 6.76
C HIS A 8 9.69 -7.39 6.79
N ASN A 9 10.67 -7.74 5.96
CA ASN A 9 11.25 -9.09 5.87
C ASN A 9 12.16 -9.42 7.06
N GLU A 10 12.77 -8.42 7.68
CA GLU A 10 13.79 -8.63 8.71
C GLU A 10 13.22 -8.80 10.12
N ARG A 11 13.85 -9.66 10.93
CA ARG A 11 13.52 -9.88 12.35
C ARG A 11 13.62 -8.65 13.26
N ARG A 12 14.08 -7.50 12.74
CA ARG A 12 14.26 -6.23 13.46
C ARG A 12 13.52 -5.04 12.84
N GLY A 13 12.87 -5.21 11.68
CA GLY A 13 12.02 -4.16 11.12
C GLY A 13 10.69 -4.14 11.88
N GLU A 14 10.42 -3.07 12.61
CA GLU A 14 9.08 -2.87 13.19
C GLU A 14 8.10 -2.59 12.05
N ASP A 15 6.93 -3.23 12.08
CA ASP A 15 5.88 -2.99 11.10
C ASP A 15 5.53 -1.50 11.09
N THR A 16 5.44 -0.91 9.90
CA THR A 16 5.21 0.53 9.74
C THR A 16 3.77 0.77 9.31
N LEU A 17 3.04 1.57 10.07
CA LEU A 17 1.70 2.02 9.72
C LEU A 17 1.76 3.46 9.20
N LEU A 18 1.31 3.68 7.97
CA LEU A 18 1.17 5.00 7.36
C LEU A 18 -0.31 5.33 7.20
N GLU A 19 -0.73 6.50 7.66
CA GLU A 19 -2.10 6.99 7.58
C GLU A 19 -2.07 8.45 7.11
N ASP A 20 -2.62 8.73 5.92
CA ASP A 20 -2.76 10.10 5.43
C ASP A 20 -3.84 10.19 4.34
N ASP A 21 -4.36 11.38 4.05
CA ASP A 21 -5.32 11.63 2.98
C ASP A 21 -4.85 12.82 2.11
N PRO A 22 -4.50 12.62 0.83
CA PRO A 22 -4.49 11.37 0.05
C PRO A 22 -3.14 10.63 0.13
N LEU A 23 -3.13 9.39 0.62
CA LEU A 23 -1.93 8.53 0.61
C LEU A 23 -1.94 7.56 -0.57
N ASN A 24 -0.88 7.61 -1.39
CA ASN A 24 -0.65 6.67 -2.49
C ASN A 24 0.80 6.18 -2.49
N PHE A 25 1.12 5.15 -3.28
CA PHE A 25 2.50 4.69 -3.43
C PHE A 25 2.80 4.28 -4.87
N GLU A 26 4.07 4.38 -5.25
CA GLU A 26 4.62 3.88 -6.50
C GLU A 26 5.86 3.02 -6.25
N LEU A 27 6.20 2.22 -7.26
CA LEU A 27 7.42 1.41 -7.28
C LEU A 27 8.42 2.07 -8.21
N ASP A 28 9.51 2.60 -7.67
CA ASP A 28 10.56 3.29 -8.43
C ASP A 28 11.94 2.67 -8.13
N ASP A 29 12.62 2.17 -9.16
CA ASP A 29 13.99 1.60 -9.12
C ASP A 29 14.32 0.73 -7.88
N GLY A 30 13.42 -0.19 -7.52
CA GLY A 30 13.62 -1.10 -6.38
C GLY A 30 13.21 -0.51 -5.03
N TRP A 31 12.59 0.66 -5.02
CA TRP A 31 11.98 1.31 -3.87
C TRP A 31 10.46 1.29 -3.95
N ILE A 32 9.84 1.41 -2.78
CA ILE A 32 8.43 1.69 -2.62
C ILE A 32 8.35 3.08 -2.02
N VAL A 33 7.79 4.03 -2.77
CA VAL A 33 7.73 5.44 -2.39
C VAL A 33 6.27 5.83 -2.18
N PHE A 34 5.96 6.22 -0.95
CA PHE A 34 4.66 6.74 -0.55
C PHE A 34 4.63 8.26 -0.71
N HIS A 35 3.51 8.75 -1.20
CA HIS A 35 3.26 10.16 -1.44
C HIS A 35 1.98 10.61 -0.74
N ASP A 36 2.05 11.81 -0.16
CA ASP A 36 0.92 12.56 0.37
C ASP A 36 0.61 13.78 -0.54
N GLN A 37 -0.25 14.69 -0.07
CA GLN A 37 -0.58 15.94 -0.77
C GLN A 37 0.61 16.91 -0.97
N HIS A 38 1.72 16.73 -0.25
CA HIS A 38 2.92 17.55 -0.28
C HIS A 38 4.07 16.91 -1.06
N GLY A 39 3.99 15.61 -1.35
CA GLY A 39 4.98 14.88 -2.15
C GLY A 39 5.44 13.59 -1.47
N PRO A 40 6.68 13.11 -1.75
CA PRO A 40 7.21 11.90 -1.14
C PRO A 40 7.32 12.05 0.38
N CYS A 41 6.63 11.19 1.12
CA CYS A 41 6.58 11.25 2.59
C CYS A 41 7.25 10.04 3.26
N TYR A 42 7.32 8.89 2.59
CA TYR A 42 8.00 7.70 3.10
C TYR A 42 8.56 6.85 1.95
N ALA A 43 9.76 6.30 2.11
CA ALA A 43 10.36 5.42 1.11
C ALA A 43 11.08 4.25 1.78
N VAL A 44 10.93 3.05 1.21
CA VAL A 44 11.54 1.82 1.71
C VAL A 44 12.04 0.96 0.55
N PRO A 45 13.21 0.29 0.67
CA PRO A 45 13.65 -0.66 -0.35
C PRO A 45 12.67 -1.82 -0.45
N ARG A 46 12.27 -2.18 -1.67
CA ARG A 46 11.36 -3.31 -1.94
C ARG A 46 11.86 -4.61 -1.33
N GLU A 47 13.17 -4.83 -1.31
CA GLU A 47 13.79 -6.04 -0.74
C GLU A 47 13.59 -6.16 0.78
N GLN A 48 13.41 -5.02 1.48
CA GLN A 48 13.13 -4.98 2.91
C GLN A 48 11.65 -5.19 3.22
N VAL A 49 10.76 -5.05 2.23
CA VAL A 49 9.32 -5.20 2.40
C VAL A 49 8.88 -6.62 2.09
N ARG A 50 8.21 -7.24 3.05
CA ARG A 50 7.56 -8.53 2.91
C ARG A 50 6.19 -8.40 2.28
N ASN A 51 5.39 -7.46 2.78
CA ASN A 51 4.03 -7.24 2.34
C ASN A 51 3.56 -5.81 2.61
N ILE A 52 2.67 -5.30 1.78
CA ILE A 52 1.96 -4.03 2.01
C ILE A 52 0.47 -4.33 2.00
N MET A 53 -0.22 -3.96 3.08
CA MET A 53 -1.65 -4.17 3.22
C MET A 53 -2.34 -2.84 3.42
N ARG A 54 -3.38 -2.58 2.63
CA ARG A 54 -4.28 -1.46 2.86
C ARG A 54 -5.25 -1.85 3.98
N ILE A 55 -5.26 -1.12 5.09
CA ILE A 55 -6.04 -1.42 6.30
C ILE A 55 -7.07 -0.33 6.61
N ASP A 56 -7.46 0.44 5.59
CA ASP A 56 -8.44 1.52 5.71
C ASP A 56 -9.61 1.12 6.63
N PRO A 57 -9.95 1.97 7.61
CA PRO A 57 -11.15 1.76 8.42
C PRO A 57 -12.39 1.95 7.54
N GLN A 58 -12.84 0.85 6.91
CA GLN A 58 -14.07 0.71 6.13
C GLN A 58 -14.56 1.98 5.40
N GLN A 59 -14.14 2.11 4.14
CA GLN A 59 -15.17 2.15 3.10
C GLN A 59 -15.16 0.80 2.39
N ASN A 60 -16.33 0.20 2.40
CA ASN A 60 -16.65 -1.09 1.80
C ASN A 60 -16.56 -0.98 0.27
N ASP A 61 -15.37 -0.86 -0.28
CA ASP A 61 -15.11 -0.92 -1.72
C ASP A 61 -14.38 -2.23 -2.02
N GLU A 62 -15.20 -3.28 -2.10
CA GLU A 62 -14.89 -4.51 -2.82
C GLU A 62 -14.54 -4.14 -4.27
N PRO A 63 -13.35 -4.44 -4.81
CA PRO A 63 -13.21 -4.55 -6.25
C PRO A 63 -13.77 -5.92 -6.63
N ASP A 64 -15.06 -6.01 -6.93
CA ASP A 64 -15.62 -7.08 -7.77
C ASP A 64 -14.96 -6.96 -9.16
N GLN A 65 -13.72 -7.42 -9.28
CA GLN A 65 -13.14 -7.84 -10.55
C GLN A 65 -13.36 -9.34 -10.72
N GLU A 66 -14.60 -9.75 -10.93
CA GLU A 66 -14.88 -10.94 -11.75
C GLU A 66 -15.86 -10.53 -12.85
N GLY A 67 -15.31 -10.41 -14.05
CA GLY A 67 -16.01 -9.93 -15.23
C GLY A 67 -17.18 -10.81 -15.65
N GLU A 68 -18.10 -10.21 -16.39
CA GLU A 68 -19.10 -10.90 -17.19
C GLU A 68 -18.46 -12.06 -17.98
N PRO A 69 -18.86 -13.32 -17.77
CA PRO A 69 -18.77 -14.29 -18.84
C PRO A 69 -20.01 -14.09 -19.71
N ASP A 70 -19.87 -13.26 -20.73
CA ASP A 70 -20.68 -13.35 -21.95
C ASP A 70 -20.63 -14.79 -22.47
N ARG A 71 -21.68 -15.58 -22.23
CA ARG A 71 -21.96 -16.82 -22.97
C ARG A 71 -23.46 -17.12 -23.08
N ARG A 72 -23.99 -16.73 -24.25
CA ARG A 72 -25.07 -17.35 -25.06
C ARG A 72 -26.52 -17.29 -24.58
#